data_AF-A0A4P2Q9S4-F1
#
_entry.id   AF-A0A4P2Q9S4-F1
#
_cell.length_a   1.000
_cell.length_b   1.000
_cell.length_c   1.000
_cell.angle_alpha   90.00
_cell.angle_beta   90.00
_cell.angle_gamma   90.00
#
_symmetry.space_group_name_H-M   'P 1'
#
loop_
_entity.id
_entity.type
_entity.pdbx_description
1 polymer ?
#
loop_
_entity_poly.entity_id
_entity_poly.type
_entity_poly.pdbx_seq_one_letter_code
_entity_poly.pdbx_strand_id
1 'polypeptide(L)'
;MTARDRVLAAVRAVAAWVDDPSRGRERRRRLAAALRRAAPEAAPAAPARAAGPLRPVLEQRRWRAGACADLEAALAAGDPRGAEELERLLRHVELRRGDALAEIEPPQDRAGVARERAAVCSLLARQAPARRDVRLLNAALKLADRFAPRAPRLVGSAAAADWARALSDVESALAELERQCASRC
;
A
#
# COMPACT_ATOMS: atom_id res chain seq x y z
N MET A 1 9.69 18.41 34.66
CA MET A 1 9.48 17.87 33.30
C MET A 1 8.07 18.23 32.82
N THR A 2 7.97 19.12 31.84
CA THR A 2 6.72 19.76 31.42
C THR A 2 5.93 18.90 30.43
N ALA A 3 4.64 19.19 30.21
CA ALA A 3 3.83 18.52 29.19
C ALA A 3 4.42 18.68 27.77
N ARG A 4 5.04 19.84 27.50
CA ARG A 4 5.78 20.13 26.27
C ARG A 4 6.97 19.20 26.08
N ASP A 5 7.70 18.88 27.14
CA ASP A 5 8.86 17.97 27.09
C ASP A 5 8.44 16.51 26.79
N ARG A 6 7.28 16.09 27.33
CA ARG A 6 6.72 14.76 27.04
C ARG A 6 6.22 14.63 25.60
N VAL A 7 5.61 15.69 25.06
CA VAL A 7 5.17 15.74 23.65
C VAL A 7 6.38 15.77 22.71
N LEU A 8 7.41 16.56 23.00
CA LEU A 8 8.64 16.59 22.20
C LEU A 8 9.41 15.26 22.27
N ALA A 9 9.42 14.58 23.42
CA ALA A 9 9.98 13.24 23.55
C ALA A 9 9.16 12.19 22.75
N ALA A 10 7.83 12.28 22.74
CA ALA A 10 6.98 11.40 21.94
C ALA A 10 7.09 11.68 20.42
N VAL A 11 7.18 12.94 20.00
CA VAL A 11 7.43 13.33 18.59
C VAL A 11 8.81 12.89 18.13
N ARG A 12 9.83 12.99 18.99
CA ARG A 12 11.17 12.48 18.72
C ARG A 12 11.24 10.96 18.74
N ALA A 13 10.44 10.27 19.55
CA ALA A 13 10.35 8.81 19.56
C ALA A 13 9.58 8.26 18.33
N VAL A 14 8.61 9.00 17.79
CA VAL A 14 7.94 8.70 16.51
C VAL A 14 8.84 9.04 15.33
N ALA A 15 9.56 10.16 15.37
CA ALA A 15 10.64 10.49 14.43
C ALA A 15 11.74 9.42 14.47
N ALA A 16 12.02 8.88 15.67
CA ALA A 16 12.98 7.81 15.91
C ALA A 16 12.54 6.39 15.49
N TRP A 17 11.31 6.27 15.02
CA TRP A 17 10.76 5.04 14.43
C TRP A 17 10.54 5.19 12.91
N VAL A 18 10.61 6.42 12.42
CA VAL A 18 10.73 6.88 11.01
C VAL A 18 12.22 6.99 10.59
N ASP A 19 13.14 6.64 11.49
CA ASP A 19 14.49 7.20 11.71
C ASP A 19 15.61 6.94 10.70
N ASP A 20 15.35 6.23 9.62
CA ASP A 20 16.22 6.35 8.45
C ASP A 20 15.47 5.85 7.21
N PRO A 21 14.80 6.76 6.48
CA PRO A 21 14.19 6.45 5.20
C PRO A 21 15.16 5.74 4.26
N SER A 22 16.48 5.98 4.37
CA SER A 22 17.50 5.32 3.56
C SER A 22 17.74 3.86 3.96
N ARG A 23 17.69 3.49 5.25
CA ARG A 23 17.71 2.07 5.68
C ARG A 23 16.41 1.36 5.34
N GLY A 24 15.27 2.04 5.47
CA GLY A 24 13.98 1.53 5.01
C GLY A 24 13.98 1.30 3.51
N ARG A 25 14.46 2.28 2.73
CA ARG A 25 14.64 2.19 1.27
C ARG A 25 15.60 1.07 0.90
N GLU A 26 16.75 0.97 1.53
CA GLU A 26 17.74 -0.08 1.26
C GLU A 26 17.20 -1.48 1.59
N ARG A 27 16.52 -1.62 2.72
CA ARG A 27 15.84 -2.87 3.10
C ARG A 27 14.73 -3.23 2.11
N ARG A 28 13.94 -2.25 1.65
CA ARG A 28 12.89 -2.43 0.63
C ARG A 28 13.48 -2.75 -0.74
N ARG A 29 14.56 -2.11 -1.16
CA ARG A 29 15.32 -2.42 -2.38
C ARG A 29 15.85 -3.83 -2.37
N ARG A 30 16.45 -4.26 -1.26
CA ARG A 30 16.94 -5.64 -1.06
C ARG A 30 15.80 -6.65 -1.09
N LEU A 31 14.69 -6.34 -0.42
CA LEU A 31 13.49 -7.18 -0.43
C LEU A 31 12.87 -7.26 -1.83
N ALA A 32 12.74 -6.14 -2.53
CA ALA A 32 12.24 -6.08 -3.90
C ALA A 32 13.16 -6.84 -4.88
N ALA A 33 14.48 -6.75 -4.71
CA ALA A 33 15.44 -7.56 -5.46
C ALA A 33 15.28 -9.05 -5.17
N ALA A 34 15.12 -9.45 -3.91
CA ALA A 34 14.90 -10.85 -3.52
C ALA A 34 13.56 -11.38 -4.06
N LEU A 35 12.49 -10.59 -3.99
CA LEU A 35 11.17 -10.93 -4.53
C LEU A 35 11.19 -11.06 -6.05
N ARG A 36 11.89 -10.16 -6.77
CA ARG A 36 12.09 -10.27 -8.23
C ARG A 36 12.82 -11.55 -8.61
N ARG A 37 13.87 -11.92 -7.87
CA ARG A 37 14.59 -13.20 -8.10
C ARG A 37 13.72 -14.42 -7.80
N ALA A 38 12.79 -14.31 -6.87
CA ALA A 38 11.86 -15.39 -6.50
C ALA A 38 10.61 -15.47 -7.40
N ALA A 39 10.42 -14.51 -8.31
CA ALA A 39 9.34 -14.49 -9.28
C ALA A 39 9.88 -14.89 -10.66
N PRO A 40 9.98 -16.20 -10.98
CA PRO A 40 10.13 -16.59 -12.38
C PRO A 40 8.90 -16.11 -13.16
N GLU A 41 9.06 -15.86 -14.45
CA GLU A 41 8.09 -15.27 -15.39
C GLU A 41 6.68 -15.91 -15.29
N ALA A 42 5.90 -15.50 -14.30
CA ALA A 42 4.51 -15.84 -14.18
C ALA A 42 3.74 -14.78 -14.93
N ALA A 43 3.22 -15.15 -16.11
CA ALA A 43 2.20 -14.36 -16.78
C ALA A 43 1.10 -14.07 -15.75
N PRO A 44 0.75 -12.80 -15.48
CA PRO A 44 -0.25 -12.48 -14.48
C PRO A 44 -1.57 -13.09 -14.94
N ALA A 45 -2.07 -14.09 -14.20
CA ALA A 45 -3.46 -14.47 -14.29
C ALA A 45 -4.26 -13.23 -13.86
N ALA A 46 -4.84 -12.54 -14.86
CA ALA A 46 -5.71 -11.41 -14.65
C ALA A 46 -6.88 -11.91 -13.79
N PRO A 47 -7.10 -11.33 -12.60
CA PRO A 47 -8.28 -11.70 -11.83
C PRO A 47 -9.54 -11.43 -12.68
N ALA A 48 -10.53 -12.31 -12.56
CA ALA A 48 -11.80 -12.17 -13.25
C ALA A 48 -12.38 -10.78 -12.94
N ARG A 49 -12.49 -9.95 -13.98
CA ARG A 49 -12.88 -8.53 -13.88
C ARG A 49 -14.39 -8.42 -14.01
N ALA A 50 -15.06 -7.94 -12.97
CA ALA A 50 -16.44 -7.46 -13.09
C ALA A 50 -16.40 -6.00 -13.57
N ALA A 51 -16.84 -5.75 -14.81
CA ALA A 51 -17.12 -4.39 -15.26
C ALA A 51 -18.43 -3.90 -14.61
N GLY A 52 -18.44 -2.69 -14.05
CA GLY A 52 -19.63 -2.12 -13.44
C GLY A 52 -19.38 -0.81 -12.69
N PRO A 53 -20.44 -0.14 -12.21
CA PRO A 53 -20.31 1.06 -11.39
C PRO A 53 -19.52 0.77 -10.11
N LEU A 54 -18.75 1.74 -9.63
CA LEU A 54 -18.01 1.63 -8.36
C LEU A 54 -18.99 1.29 -7.24
N ARG A 55 -18.93 0.04 -6.76
CA ARG A 55 -19.55 -0.40 -5.52
C ARG A 55 -18.61 -0.09 -4.36
N PRO A 56 -19.13 0.11 -3.13
CA PRO A 56 -18.27 0.33 -1.97
C PRO A 56 -17.19 -0.75 -1.90
N VAL A 57 -15.93 -0.33 -1.86
CA VAL A 57 -14.81 -1.29 -1.88
C VAL A 57 -14.62 -1.91 -0.50
N LEU A 58 -15.12 -1.21 0.53
CA LEU A 58 -15.19 -1.65 1.90
C LEU A 58 -16.66 -1.70 2.35
N GLU A 59 -17.23 -2.90 2.38
CA GLU A 59 -18.56 -3.17 2.93
C GLU A 59 -18.41 -3.91 4.25
N GLN A 60 -19.00 -3.42 5.34
CA GLN A 60 -18.99 -4.11 6.63
C GLN A 60 -17.58 -4.55 7.09
N ARG A 61 -16.55 -3.74 6.79
CA ARG A 61 -15.12 -4.00 7.06
C ARG A 61 -14.45 -5.06 6.17
N ARG A 62 -15.16 -5.58 5.17
CA ARG A 62 -14.64 -6.53 4.19
C ARG A 62 -14.20 -5.81 2.94
N TRP A 63 -13.02 -6.18 2.44
CA TRP A 63 -12.50 -5.68 1.18
C TRP A 63 -13.08 -6.49 0.02
N ARG A 64 -13.61 -5.83 -1.01
CA ARG A 64 -14.04 -6.52 -2.22
C ARG A 64 -12.82 -6.89 -3.08
N ALA A 65 -12.67 -8.17 -3.40
CA ALA A 65 -11.60 -8.65 -4.28
C ALA A 65 -11.64 -7.94 -5.64
N GLY A 66 -10.48 -7.56 -6.17
CA GLY A 66 -10.34 -6.83 -7.44
C GLY A 66 -10.74 -5.36 -7.40
N ALA A 67 -11.23 -4.83 -6.27
CA ALA A 67 -11.77 -3.48 -6.20
C ALA A 67 -10.75 -2.35 -6.42
N CYS A 68 -9.44 -2.65 -6.33
CA CYS A 68 -8.40 -1.68 -6.67
C CYS A 68 -8.52 -1.15 -8.11
N ALA A 69 -8.82 -2.02 -9.08
CA ALA A 69 -8.93 -1.62 -10.48
C ALA A 69 -10.11 -0.66 -10.72
N ASP A 70 -11.24 -0.91 -10.07
CA ASP A 70 -12.42 -0.06 -10.17
C ASP A 70 -12.18 1.29 -9.49
N LEU A 71 -11.51 1.27 -8.33
CA LEU A 71 -11.14 2.49 -7.61
C LEU A 71 -10.15 3.35 -8.41
N GLU A 72 -9.16 2.73 -9.07
CA GLU A 72 -8.25 3.43 -9.99
C GLU A 72 -8.97 4.06 -11.16
N ALA A 73 -9.88 3.33 -11.80
CA ALA A 73 -10.67 3.85 -12.91
C ALA A 73 -11.52 5.05 -12.47
N ALA A 74 -12.18 4.97 -11.30
CA ALA A 74 -12.96 6.07 -10.75
C ALA A 74 -12.10 7.30 -10.44
N LEU A 75 -10.93 7.11 -9.84
CA LEU A 75 -9.98 8.20 -9.56
C LEU A 75 -9.47 8.86 -10.85
N ALA A 76 -9.14 8.07 -11.87
CA ALA A 76 -8.70 8.57 -13.17
C ALA A 76 -9.80 9.33 -13.93
N ALA A 77 -11.06 8.90 -13.77
CA ALA A 77 -12.22 9.56 -14.34
C ALA A 77 -12.65 10.84 -13.58
N GLY A 78 -12.02 11.14 -12.43
CA GLY A 78 -12.43 12.26 -11.58
C GLY A 78 -13.77 12.04 -10.86
N ASP A 79 -14.23 10.79 -10.75
CA ASP A 79 -15.45 10.47 -10.01
C ASP A 79 -15.25 10.78 -8.51
N PRO A 80 -16.08 11.65 -7.91
CA PRO A 80 -15.97 11.99 -6.49
C PRO A 80 -16.05 10.76 -5.57
N ARG A 81 -16.77 9.71 -5.97
CA ARG A 81 -16.86 8.46 -5.20
C ARG A 81 -15.51 7.77 -5.08
N GLY A 82 -14.63 7.90 -6.08
CA GLY A 82 -13.28 7.36 -6.02
C GLY A 82 -12.46 7.98 -4.89
N ALA A 83 -12.57 9.30 -4.69
CA ALA A 83 -11.88 9.98 -3.59
C ALA A 83 -12.41 9.55 -2.21
N GLU A 84 -13.73 9.37 -2.08
CA GLU A 84 -14.35 8.90 -0.84
C GLU A 84 -13.93 7.48 -0.47
N GLU A 85 -13.96 6.55 -1.42
CA GLU A 85 -13.55 5.16 -1.21
C GLU A 85 -12.04 5.06 -0.91
N LEU A 86 -11.21 5.87 -1.55
CA LEU A 86 -9.78 5.97 -1.25
C LEU A 86 -9.53 6.42 0.20
N GLU A 87 -10.26 7.43 0.66
CA GLU A 87 -10.16 7.92 2.05
C GLU A 87 -10.69 6.88 3.06
N ARG A 88 -11.76 6.14 2.74
CA ARG A 88 -12.20 4.99 3.57
C ARG A 88 -11.13 3.91 3.66
N LEU A 89 -10.49 3.59 2.53
CA LEU A 89 -9.41 2.62 2.46
C LEU A 89 -8.20 3.03 3.30
N LEU A 90 -7.79 4.30 3.18
CA LEU A 90 -6.74 4.88 4.00
C LEU A 90 -7.05 4.68 5.49
N ARG A 91 -8.23 5.11 5.95
CA ARG A 91 -8.65 4.95 7.36
C ARG A 91 -8.65 3.49 7.81
N HIS A 92 -9.13 2.57 6.97
CA HIS A 92 -9.14 1.15 7.29
C HIS A 92 -7.73 0.61 7.53
N VAL A 93 -6.78 0.95 6.66
CA VAL A 93 -5.37 0.52 6.79
C VAL A 93 -4.74 1.11 8.05
N GLU A 94 -5.00 2.38 8.35
CA GLU A 94 -4.43 3.05 9.52
C GLU A 94 -4.95 2.48 10.85
N LEU A 95 -6.24 2.14 10.92
CA LEU A 95 -6.88 1.62 12.14
C LEU A 95 -6.58 0.14 12.35
N ARG A 96 -6.67 -0.69 11.30
CA ARG A 96 -6.61 -2.16 11.43
C ARG A 96 -5.20 -2.72 11.42
N ARG A 97 -4.20 -1.95 10.95
CA ARG A 97 -2.77 -2.32 10.98
C ARG A 97 -2.51 -3.74 10.45
N GLY A 98 -2.19 -4.68 11.33
CA GLY A 98 -1.88 -6.08 10.97
C GLY A 98 -3.08 -6.87 10.42
N ASP A 99 -4.30 -6.43 10.71
CA ASP A 99 -5.54 -7.07 10.25
C ASP A 99 -6.17 -6.33 9.06
N ALA A 100 -5.48 -5.31 8.54
CA ALA A 100 -5.93 -4.59 7.37
C ALA A 100 -6.15 -5.57 6.21
N LEU A 101 -7.33 -5.51 5.60
CA LEU A 101 -7.71 -6.32 4.44
C LEU A 101 -7.59 -7.84 4.69
N ALA A 102 -7.78 -8.30 5.93
CA ALA A 102 -7.77 -9.73 6.26
C ALA A 102 -9.06 -10.43 5.81
N GLU A 103 -10.19 -9.72 5.87
CA GLU A 103 -11.49 -10.20 5.41
C GLU A 103 -11.73 -9.69 3.99
N ILE A 104 -11.75 -10.60 3.01
CA ILE A 104 -11.97 -10.30 1.60
C ILE A 104 -13.22 -11.03 1.11
N GLU A 105 -14.03 -10.35 0.31
CA GLU A 105 -15.25 -10.87 -0.30
C GLU A 105 -15.10 -10.95 -1.84
N PRO A 106 -15.33 -12.12 -2.47
CA PRO A 106 -15.53 -13.42 -1.82
C PRO A 106 -14.27 -13.87 -1.08
N PRO A 107 -14.38 -14.82 -0.12
CA PRO A 107 -13.24 -15.35 0.64
C PRO A 107 -12.09 -15.79 -0.27
N GLN A 108 -10.87 -15.36 0.07
CA GLN A 108 -9.65 -15.65 -0.67
C GLN A 108 -8.73 -16.57 0.15
N ASP A 109 -7.91 -17.34 -0.56
CA ASP A 109 -6.81 -18.05 0.07
C ASP A 109 -5.69 -17.05 0.49
N ARG A 110 -4.65 -17.56 1.16
CA ARG A 110 -3.55 -16.72 1.65
C ARG A 110 -2.85 -15.96 0.51
N ALA A 111 -2.75 -16.57 -0.67
CA ALA A 111 -2.12 -15.96 -1.81
C ALA A 111 -2.99 -14.82 -2.37
N GLY A 112 -4.28 -15.04 -2.56
CA GLY A 112 -5.25 -14.03 -2.95
C GLY A 112 -5.27 -12.84 -2.00
N VAL A 113 -5.31 -13.07 -0.68
CA VAL A 113 -5.21 -11.99 0.32
C VAL A 113 -3.90 -11.21 0.17
N ALA A 114 -2.78 -11.89 -0.05
CA ALA A 114 -1.49 -11.23 -0.24
C ALA A 114 -1.44 -10.39 -1.52
N ARG A 115 -2.05 -10.86 -2.61
CA ARG A 115 -2.13 -10.13 -3.89
C ARG A 115 -3.01 -8.89 -3.77
N GLU A 116 -4.15 -8.99 -3.12
CA GLU A 116 -5.04 -7.85 -2.86
C GLU A 116 -4.36 -6.78 -1.99
N ARG A 117 -3.63 -7.19 -0.95
CA ARG A 117 -2.83 -6.26 -0.14
C ARG A 117 -1.70 -5.60 -0.94
N ALA A 118 -1.04 -6.32 -1.84
CA ALA A 118 -0.03 -5.75 -2.73
C ALA A 118 -0.66 -4.73 -3.69
N ALA A 119 -1.84 -5.03 -4.25
CA ALA A 119 -2.59 -4.11 -5.10
C ALA A 119 -3.00 -2.84 -4.35
N VAL A 120 -3.50 -2.94 -3.12
CA VAL A 120 -3.82 -1.77 -2.29
C VAL A 120 -2.56 -0.95 -1.95
N CYS A 121 -1.47 -1.61 -1.59
CA CYS A 121 -0.19 -0.94 -1.34
C CYS A 121 0.26 -0.12 -2.56
N SER A 122 0.18 -0.73 -3.73
CA SER A 122 0.52 -0.16 -5.03
C SER A 122 -0.39 1.04 -5.39
N LEU A 123 -1.70 0.92 -5.18
CA LEU A 123 -2.68 2.00 -5.34
C LEU A 123 -2.35 3.20 -4.46
N LEU A 124 -2.21 2.98 -3.14
CA LEU A 124 -1.92 4.03 -2.18
C LEU A 124 -0.61 4.76 -2.52
N ALA A 125 0.43 4.01 -2.92
CA ALA A 125 1.69 4.57 -3.35
C ALA A 125 1.54 5.48 -4.58
N ARG A 126 0.85 5.03 -5.63
CA ARG A 126 0.62 5.84 -6.85
C ARG A 126 -0.22 7.09 -6.59
N GLN A 127 -1.20 7.02 -5.70
CA GLN A 127 -2.09 8.15 -5.41
C GLN A 127 -1.44 9.21 -4.50
N ALA A 128 -0.44 8.84 -3.69
CA ALA A 128 0.24 9.77 -2.80
C ALA A 128 0.83 11.01 -3.52
N PRO A 129 1.67 10.89 -4.57
CA PRO A 129 2.19 12.05 -5.30
C PRO A 129 1.12 12.75 -6.13
N ALA A 130 0.19 12.01 -6.75
CA ALA A 130 -0.88 12.57 -7.57
C ALA A 130 -1.78 13.52 -6.78
N ARG A 131 -2.04 13.19 -5.51
CA ARG A 131 -2.88 13.97 -4.60
C ARG A 131 -2.09 14.83 -3.62
N ARG A 132 -0.76 14.72 -3.62
CA ARG A 132 0.16 15.33 -2.64
C ARG A 132 -0.21 15.00 -1.19
N ASP A 133 -0.63 13.77 -0.93
CA ASP A 133 -1.06 13.30 0.39
C ASP A 133 -0.09 12.25 0.94
N VAL A 134 0.73 12.68 1.91
CA VAL A 134 1.73 11.83 2.57
C VAL A 134 1.12 10.72 3.43
N ARG A 135 -0.16 10.84 3.82
CA ARG A 135 -0.85 9.80 4.61
C ARG A 135 -1.02 8.53 3.78
N LEU A 136 -1.29 8.69 2.48
CA LEU A 136 -1.38 7.56 1.53
C LEU A 136 -0.05 6.82 1.42
N LEU A 137 1.08 7.54 1.31
CA LEU A 137 2.41 6.93 1.28
C LEU A 137 2.72 6.22 2.61
N ASN A 138 2.39 6.83 3.75
CA ASN A 138 2.57 6.22 5.07
C ASN A 138 1.76 4.92 5.21
N ALA A 139 0.52 4.89 4.74
CA ALA A 139 -0.31 3.69 4.73
C ALA A 139 0.27 2.59 3.83
N ALA A 140 0.77 2.94 2.63
CA ALA A 140 1.47 2.00 1.75
C ALA A 140 2.72 1.41 2.43
N LEU A 141 3.53 2.25 3.09
CA LEU A 141 4.72 1.81 3.83
C LEU A 141 4.38 0.83 4.97
N LYS A 142 3.31 1.11 5.74
CA LYS A 142 2.83 0.21 6.80
C LYS A 142 2.44 -1.17 6.24
N LEU A 143 1.76 -1.22 5.09
CA LEU A 143 1.43 -2.48 4.44
C LEU A 143 2.69 -3.23 3.96
N ALA A 144 3.58 -2.52 3.27
CA ALA A 144 4.84 -3.08 2.76
C ALA A 144 5.71 -3.68 3.87
N ASP A 145 5.96 -2.92 4.94
CA ASP A 145 6.84 -3.36 6.04
C ASP A 145 6.27 -4.57 6.78
N ARG A 146 4.94 -4.67 6.87
CA ARG A 146 4.26 -5.74 7.59
C ARG A 146 4.19 -7.04 6.77
N PHE A 147 3.88 -6.96 5.49
CA PHE A 147 3.46 -8.12 4.70
C PHE A 147 4.48 -8.58 3.66
N ALA A 148 5.24 -7.66 3.04
CA ALA A 148 6.20 -8.03 2.01
C ALA A 148 7.31 -9.00 2.48
N PRO A 149 7.90 -8.87 3.69
CA PRO A 149 8.97 -9.77 4.13
C PRO A 149 8.57 -11.24 4.26
N ARG A 150 7.26 -11.51 4.43
CA ARG A 150 6.72 -12.86 4.61
C ARG A 150 6.19 -13.46 3.31
N ALA A 151 6.06 -12.66 2.24
CA ALA A 151 5.46 -13.08 0.99
C ALA A 151 6.16 -14.29 0.31
N PRO A 152 7.49 -14.31 0.12
CA PRO A 152 8.12 -15.39 -0.65
C PRO A 152 8.08 -16.75 0.06
N ARG A 153 7.94 -16.76 1.39
CA ARG A 153 7.88 -18.00 2.20
C ARG A 153 6.47 -18.56 2.37
N LEU A 154 5.42 -17.73 2.21
CA LEU A 154 4.06 -18.09 2.62
C LEU A 154 3.06 -18.20 1.48
N VAL A 155 3.29 -17.56 0.33
CA VAL A 155 2.23 -17.35 -0.68
C VAL A 155 2.67 -17.58 -2.14
N GLY A 156 3.86 -18.14 -2.36
CA GLY A 156 4.34 -18.53 -3.69
C GLY A 156 4.88 -17.37 -4.55
N SER A 157 5.34 -17.70 -5.76
CA SER A 157 6.06 -16.78 -6.66
C SER A 157 5.19 -15.66 -7.24
N ALA A 158 3.92 -15.95 -7.55
CA ALA A 158 3.01 -14.96 -8.13
C ALA A 158 2.72 -13.80 -7.16
N ALA A 159 2.39 -14.10 -5.90
CA ALA A 159 2.19 -13.08 -4.88
C ALA A 159 3.50 -12.34 -4.55
N ALA A 160 4.65 -13.01 -4.62
CA ALA A 160 5.94 -12.36 -4.48
C ALA A 160 6.22 -11.34 -5.61
N ALA A 161 5.83 -11.65 -6.85
CA ALA A 161 5.93 -10.73 -7.98
C ALA A 161 5.06 -9.47 -7.78
N ASP A 162 3.83 -9.64 -7.32
CA ASP A 162 2.92 -8.54 -7.03
C ASP A 162 3.48 -7.63 -5.91
N TRP A 163 4.05 -8.21 -4.85
CA TRP A 163 4.72 -7.44 -3.80
C TRP A 163 6.00 -6.75 -4.28
N ALA A 164 6.77 -7.35 -5.19
CA ALA A 164 7.93 -6.69 -5.79
C ALA A 164 7.51 -5.43 -6.57
N ARG A 165 6.42 -5.52 -7.33
CA ARG A 165 5.85 -4.37 -8.04
C ARG A 165 5.36 -3.30 -7.08
N ALA A 166 4.60 -3.67 -6.06
CA ALA A 166 4.11 -2.73 -5.05
C ALA A 166 5.24 -1.99 -4.32
N LEU A 167 6.35 -2.67 -4.01
CA LEU A 167 7.54 -2.03 -3.44
C LEU A 167 8.19 -1.04 -4.40
N SER A 168 8.25 -1.37 -5.69
CA SER A 168 8.74 -0.46 -6.72
C SER A 168 7.87 0.80 -6.82
N ASP A 169 6.54 0.67 -6.70
CA ASP A 169 5.63 1.82 -6.70
C ASP A 169 5.86 2.71 -5.47
N VAL A 170 6.07 2.12 -4.29
CA VAL A 170 6.41 2.86 -3.05
C VAL A 170 7.71 3.65 -3.20
N GLU A 171 8.75 3.04 -3.79
CA GLU A 171 10.03 3.71 -4.03
C GLU A 171 9.88 4.87 -5.02
N SER A 172 9.14 4.66 -6.11
CA SER A 172 8.86 5.72 -7.09
C SER A 172 8.06 6.87 -6.48
N ALA A 173 7.03 6.58 -5.68
CA ALA A 173 6.21 7.57 -5.02
C ALA A 173 7.00 8.43 -4.01
N LEU A 174 7.88 7.79 -3.24
CA LEU A 174 8.78 8.48 -2.32
C LEU A 174 9.71 9.44 -3.07
N ALA A 175 10.35 8.98 -4.15
CA ALA A 175 11.25 9.81 -4.96
C ALA A 175 10.52 10.99 -5.62
N GLU A 176 9.28 10.79 -6.07
CA GLU A 176 8.45 11.85 -6.66
C GLU A 176 8.06 12.91 -5.63
N LEU A 177 7.62 12.50 -4.43
CA LEU A 177 7.30 13.44 -3.36
C LEU A 177 8.54 14.22 -2.89
N GLU A 178 9.70 13.58 -2.81
CA GLU A 178 10.98 14.25 -2.52
C GLU A 178 11.29 15.35 -3.56
N ARG A 179 11.12 15.05 -4.86
CA ARG A 179 11.28 16.05 -5.94
C ARG A 179 10.29 17.22 -5.80
N GLN A 180 9.02 16.93 -5.53
CA GLN A 180 7.97 17.94 -5.39
C GLN A 180 8.18 18.86 -4.17
N CYS A 181 8.80 18.34 -3.10
CA CYS A 181 9.22 19.15 -1.96
C CYS A 181 10.42 20.04 -2.32
N ALA A 182 11.43 19.48 -3.01
CA ALA A 182 12.62 20.22 -3.41
C ALA A 182 12.31 21.37 -4.39
N SER A 183 11.32 21.21 -5.28
CA SER A 183 10.93 22.24 -6.25
C SER A 183 10.12 23.41 -5.64
N ARG A 184 9.87 23.40 -4.33
CA ARG A 184 9.14 24.45 -3.61
C ARG A 184 10.05 25.30 -2.71
N CYS A 185 11.32 24.93 -2.59
CA CYS A 185 12.36 25.67 -1.89
C CYS A 185 13.16 26.51 -2.90
#